data_AF-A0A429X5I7-F1
#
_entry.id   AF-A0A429X5I7-F1
#
_cell.length_a   1.000
_cell.length_b   1.000
_cell.length_c   1.000
_cell.angle_alpha   90.00
_cell.angle_beta   90.00
_cell.angle_gamma   90.00
#
_symmetry.space_group_name_H-M   'P 1'
#
loop_
_entity.id
_entity.type
_entity.pdbx_description
1 polymer ?
#
loop_
_entity_poly.entity_id
_entity_poly.type
_entity_poly.pdbx_seq_one_letter_code
_entity_poly.pdbx_strand_id
1 'polypeptide(L)'
;MTMGLVFLVSILLLCLAGVSVSAFLVRKLVTIMHGMLFAMSTAMGIGLFAGTLFGILFQGHLLQSTVIGICIGLVTGAIVGSYYSFLALLEGMLSGVMAGMMGAMLGEMIKPVDWDKAIMTMFTLALSICFFITYEVFTHLKKQPKWIHLFQNPFIIGLIFILLCLFLYSQTPFILKPFSFALHTLWTNYM
;
A
#
# COMPACT_ATOMS: atom_id res chain seq x y z
N MET A 1 0.90 -18.44 -7.08
CA MET A 1 -0.01 -17.37 -6.63
C MET A 1 0.16 -17.02 -5.15
N THR A 2 0.31 -17.96 -4.21
CA THR A 2 0.35 -17.68 -2.76
C THR A 2 1.66 -17.08 -2.25
N MET A 3 2.83 -17.59 -2.65
CA MET A 3 4.10 -17.17 -2.03
C MET A 3 4.48 -15.70 -2.30
N GLY A 4 4.27 -15.20 -3.52
CA GLY A 4 4.57 -13.80 -3.88
C GLY A 4 3.62 -12.80 -3.21
N LEU A 5 2.33 -13.13 -3.14
CA LEU A 5 1.34 -12.29 -2.46
C LEU A 5 1.59 -12.26 -0.94
N VAL A 6 1.92 -13.40 -0.33
CA VAL A 6 2.32 -13.46 1.09
C VAL A 6 3.55 -12.61 1.35
N PHE A 7 4.54 -12.65 0.46
CA PHE A 7 5.74 -11.81 0.58
C PHE A 7 5.39 -10.31 0.51
N LEU A 8 4.57 -9.88 -0.45
CA LEU A 8 4.11 -8.48 -0.56
C LEU A 8 3.34 -8.03 0.69
N VAL A 9 2.38 -8.83 1.15
CA VAL A 9 1.60 -8.51 2.34
C VAL A 9 2.50 -8.45 3.58
N SER A 10 3.49 -9.36 3.70
CA SER A 10 4.44 -9.35 4.81
C SER A 10 5.30 -8.08 4.84
N ILE A 11 5.76 -7.61 3.67
CA ILE A 11 6.53 -6.35 3.56
C ILE A 11 5.64 -5.16 3.90
N LEU A 12 4.39 -5.14 3.43
CA LEU A 12 3.45 -4.08 3.74
C LEU A 12 3.20 -3.98 5.25
N LEU A 13 2.95 -5.12 5.91
CA LEU A 13 2.76 -5.19 7.36
C LEU A 13 4.00 -4.74 8.13
N LEU A 14 5.20 -5.13 7.70
CA LEU A 14 6.47 -4.65 8.26
C LEU A 14 6.63 -3.13 8.12
N CYS A 15 6.29 -2.58 6.96
CA CYS A 15 6.34 -1.14 6.71
C CYS A 15 5.34 -0.38 7.59
N LEU A 16 4.13 -0.92 7.76
CA LEU A 16 3.11 -0.37 8.66
C LEU A 16 3.53 -0.45 10.12
N ALA A 17 4.14 -1.55 10.56
CA ALA A 17 4.72 -1.67 11.89
C ALA A 17 5.81 -0.61 12.09
N GLY A 18 6.67 -0.39 11.09
CA GLY A 18 7.69 0.66 11.12
C GLY A 18 7.10 2.07 11.24
N VAL A 19 6.09 2.39 10.43
CA VAL A 19 5.39 3.70 10.45
C VAL A 19 4.62 3.91 11.76
N SER A 20 3.96 2.87 12.28
CA SER A 20 3.22 2.98 13.56
C SER A 20 4.17 3.12 14.77
N VAL A 21 5.31 2.43 14.76
CA VAL A 21 6.35 2.60 15.80
C VAL A 21 6.98 3.99 15.73
N SER A 22 7.30 4.48 14.53
CA SER A 22 7.87 5.83 14.36
C SER A 22 6.85 6.91 14.73
N ALA A 23 5.57 6.72 14.37
CA ALA A 23 4.45 7.55 14.80
C ALA A 23 4.33 7.61 16.33
N PHE A 24 4.41 6.46 17.01
CA PHE A 24 4.33 6.39 18.47
C PHE A 24 5.49 7.11 19.16
N LEU A 25 6.71 7.00 18.62
CA LEU A 25 7.91 7.66 19.16
C LEU A 25 7.85 9.18 19.04
N VAL A 26 7.30 9.68 17.94
CA VAL A 26 7.33 11.11 17.60
C VAL A 26 6.00 11.82 17.98
N ARG A 27 5.02 11.09 18.54
CA ARG A 27 3.71 11.63 18.97
C ARG A 27 3.76 12.89 19.85
N LYS A 28 4.82 13.07 20.64
CA LYS A 28 4.98 14.23 21.55
C LYS A 28 5.64 15.45 20.90
N LEU A 29 6.24 15.28 19.71
CA LEU A 29 7.04 16.31 19.03
C LEU A 29 6.32 16.88 17.80
N VAL A 30 5.25 16.23 17.34
CA VAL A 30 4.55 16.51 16.09
C VAL A 30 3.32 17.38 16.34
N THR A 31 3.06 18.34 15.44
CA THR A 31 1.86 19.19 15.52
C THR A 31 0.60 18.40 15.14
N ILE A 32 -0.57 18.88 15.57
CA ILE A 32 -1.86 18.22 15.29
C ILE A 32 -2.07 18.03 13.78
N MET A 33 -1.66 19.00 12.95
CA MET A 33 -1.81 18.94 11.49
C MET A 33 -1.01 17.81 10.84
N HIS A 34 0.22 17.58 11.29
CA HIS A 34 1.07 16.52 10.75
C HIS A 34 0.54 15.14 11.19
N GLY A 35 0.02 15.03 12.41
CA GLY A 35 -0.67 13.82 12.88
C GLY A 35 -1.89 13.46 12.04
N MET A 36 -2.68 14.45 11.61
CA MET A 36 -3.80 14.23 10.68
C MET A 36 -3.32 13.72 9.31
N LEU A 37 -2.29 14.34 8.74
CA LEU A 37 -1.70 13.92 7.47
C LEU A 37 -1.14 12.48 7.51
N PHE A 38 -0.48 12.10 8.61
CA PHE A 38 0.02 10.74 8.78
C PHE A 38 -1.10 9.70 8.88
N ALA A 39 -2.14 9.98 9.66
CA ALA A 39 -3.29 9.08 9.77
C ALA A 39 -4.04 8.94 8.43
N MET A 40 -4.27 10.06 7.74
CA MET A 40 -4.94 10.08 6.43
C MET A 40 -4.16 9.30 5.39
N SER A 41 -2.86 9.59 5.22
CA SER A 41 -2.03 8.99 4.17
C SER A 41 -1.79 7.49 4.38
N THR A 42 -1.52 7.05 5.61
CA THR A 42 -1.43 5.61 5.93
C THR A 42 -2.74 4.87 5.63
N ALA A 43 -3.88 5.42 6.07
CA ALA A 43 -5.18 4.81 5.82
C ALA A 43 -5.49 4.73 4.31
N MET A 44 -5.12 5.74 3.53
CA MET A 44 -5.31 5.70 2.07
C MET A 44 -4.49 4.61 1.40
N GLY A 45 -3.19 4.53 1.72
CA GLY A 45 -2.30 3.54 1.11
C GLY A 45 -2.76 2.11 1.38
N ILE A 46 -3.15 1.82 2.62
CA ILE A 46 -3.59 0.48 3.02
C ILE A 46 -4.99 0.19 2.48
N GLY A 47 -5.91 1.15 2.57
CA GLY A 47 -7.28 1.01 2.08
C GLY A 47 -7.33 0.74 0.58
N LEU A 48 -6.52 1.45 -0.22
CA LEU A 48 -6.41 1.21 -1.66
C LEU A 48 -5.82 -0.17 -1.96
N PHE A 49 -4.71 -0.54 -1.31
CA PHE A 49 -4.08 -1.83 -1.54
C PHE A 49 -4.97 -3.01 -1.13
N ALA A 50 -5.55 -2.97 0.07
CA ALA A 50 -6.47 -4.01 0.52
C ALA A 50 -7.74 -4.04 -0.33
N GLY A 51 -8.34 -2.89 -0.62
CA GLY A 51 -9.53 -2.77 -1.46
C GLY A 51 -9.33 -3.37 -2.85
N THR A 52 -8.23 -3.04 -3.52
CA THR A 52 -7.90 -3.61 -4.84
C THR A 52 -7.66 -5.11 -4.79
N LEU A 53 -6.96 -5.59 -3.76
CA LEU A 53 -6.70 -7.02 -3.58
C LEU A 53 -8.00 -7.82 -3.41
N PHE A 54 -8.93 -7.33 -2.58
CA PHE A 54 -10.24 -7.97 -2.41
C PHE A 54 -11.18 -7.76 -3.61
N GLY A 55 -11.10 -6.62 -4.30
CA GLY A 55 -11.82 -6.36 -5.55
C GLY A 55 -11.47 -7.36 -6.65
N ILE A 56 -10.19 -7.75 -6.74
CA ILE A 56 -9.72 -8.78 -7.66
C ILE A 56 -10.12 -10.19 -7.18
N LEU A 57 -10.09 -10.45 -5.87
CA LEU A 57 -10.40 -11.78 -5.33
C LEU A 57 -11.88 -12.16 -5.48
N PHE A 58 -12.78 -11.18 -5.33
CA PHE A 58 -14.24 -11.37 -5.34
C PHE A 58 -14.89 -10.66 -6.54
N GLN A 59 -14.33 -10.86 -7.74
CA GLN A 59 -14.95 -10.34 -8.97
C GLN A 59 -16.40 -10.81 -9.11
N GLY A 60 -17.30 -9.88 -9.41
CA GLY A 60 -18.75 -10.12 -9.50
C GLY A 60 -19.55 -9.79 -8.23
N HIS A 61 -18.90 -9.64 -7.08
CA HIS A 61 -19.56 -9.25 -5.82
C HIS A 61 -19.00 -7.94 -5.25
N LEU A 62 -19.20 -6.83 -5.98
CA LEU A 62 -18.65 -5.50 -5.66
C LEU A 62 -19.04 -5.00 -4.26
N LEU A 63 -20.26 -5.30 -3.80
CA LEU A 63 -20.70 -4.97 -2.43
C LEU A 63 -19.87 -5.68 -1.36
N GLN A 64 -19.48 -6.94 -1.59
CA GLN A 64 -18.71 -7.69 -0.59
C GLN A 64 -17.27 -7.17 -0.53
N SER A 65 -16.64 -6.91 -1.68
CA SER A 65 -15.29 -6.36 -1.77
C SER A 65 -15.19 -4.97 -1.16
N THR A 66 -16.20 -4.12 -1.39
CA THR A 66 -16.24 -2.75 -0.84
C THR A 66 -16.41 -2.76 0.68
N VAL A 67 -17.30 -3.59 1.23
CA VAL A 67 -17.47 -3.69 2.70
C VAL A 67 -16.17 -4.14 3.37
N ILE A 68 -15.49 -5.15 2.83
CA ILE A 68 -14.22 -5.64 3.37
C ILE A 68 -13.13 -4.56 3.25
N GLY A 69 -13.02 -3.90 2.09
CA GLY A 69 -12.08 -2.81 1.86
C GLY A 69 -12.28 -1.64 2.82
N ILE A 70 -13.54 -1.23 3.02
CA ILE A 70 -13.92 -0.17 3.96
C ILE A 70 -13.57 -0.58 5.39
N CYS A 71 -13.89 -1.81 5.83
CA CYS A 71 -13.56 -2.27 7.17
C CYS A 71 -12.05 -2.23 7.43
N ILE A 72 -11.23 -2.67 6.47
CA ILE A 72 -9.76 -2.66 6.62
C ILE A 72 -9.22 -1.23 6.65
N GLY A 73 -9.68 -0.37 5.73
CA GLY A 73 -9.30 1.04 5.71
C GLY A 73 -9.69 1.78 6.99
N LEU A 74 -10.90 1.54 7.50
CA LEU A 74 -11.40 2.14 8.73
C LEU A 74 -10.58 1.70 9.95
N VAL A 75 -10.36 0.39 10.12
CA VAL A 75 -9.61 -0.15 11.26
C VAL A 75 -8.17 0.36 11.26
N THR A 76 -7.53 0.39 10.09
CA THR A 76 -6.15 0.86 9.97
C THR A 76 -6.02 2.36 10.24
N GLY A 77 -6.93 3.17 9.69
CA GLY A 77 -7.00 4.60 9.97
C GLY A 77 -7.32 4.93 11.43
N ALA A 78 -8.20 4.15 12.08
CA ALA A 78 -8.52 4.30 13.49
C ALA A 78 -7.31 3.99 14.39
N ILE A 79 -6.59 2.88 14.12
CA ILE A 79 -5.40 2.50 14.89
C ILE A 79 -4.33 3.58 14.78
N VAL A 80 -3.97 4.01 13.57
CA VAL A 80 -2.90 5.01 13.37
C VAL A 80 -3.31 6.39 13.91
N GLY A 81 -4.54 6.83 13.65
CA GLY A 81 -5.03 8.13 14.11
C GLY A 81 -5.20 8.22 15.63
N SER A 82 -5.49 7.10 16.31
CA SER A 82 -5.64 7.06 17.77
C SER A 82 -4.37 7.47 18.54
N TYR A 83 -3.19 7.32 17.93
CA TYR A 83 -1.92 7.67 18.56
C TYR A 83 -1.68 9.19 18.67
N TYR A 84 -2.39 9.99 17.87
CA TYR A 84 -2.15 11.43 17.76
C TYR A 84 -3.24 12.27 18.41
N SER A 85 -4.46 12.24 17.87
CA SER A 85 -5.58 13.06 18.35
C SER A 85 -6.91 12.51 17.86
N PHE A 86 -8.01 12.93 18.49
CA PHE A 86 -9.36 12.57 18.03
C PHE A 86 -9.65 13.04 16.60
N LEU A 87 -9.16 14.23 16.22
CA LEU A 87 -9.29 14.74 14.85
C LEU A 87 -8.53 13.87 13.84
N ALA A 88 -7.31 13.46 14.18
CA ALA A 88 -6.52 12.55 13.33
C ALA A 88 -7.17 11.17 13.18
N LEU A 89 -7.84 10.69 14.23
CA LEU A 89 -8.64 9.46 14.17
C LEU A 89 -9.81 9.59 13.19
N LEU A 90 -10.55 10.69 13.23
CA LEU A 90 -11.67 10.93 12.30
C LEU A 90 -11.18 11.04 10.84
N GLU A 91 -10.14 11.84 10.61
CA GLU A 91 -9.50 11.98 9.29
C GLU A 91 -9.01 10.62 8.76
N GLY A 92 -8.30 9.85 9.58
CA GLY A 92 -7.83 8.51 9.22
C GLY A 92 -8.97 7.56 8.87
N MET A 93 -10.04 7.51 9.66
CA MET A 93 -11.18 6.65 9.37
C MET A 93 -11.91 7.05 8.08
N LEU A 94 -12.23 8.34 7.91
CA LEU A 94 -12.93 8.83 6.71
C LEU A 94 -12.11 8.60 5.45
N SER A 95 -10.82 8.91 5.51
CA SER A 95 -9.84 8.64 4.47
C SER A 95 -9.76 7.15 4.11
N GLY A 96 -9.68 6.28 5.11
CA GLY A 96 -9.63 4.83 4.93
C GLY A 96 -10.90 4.26 4.28
N VAL A 97 -12.07 4.77 4.67
CA VAL A 97 -13.36 4.41 4.04
C VAL A 97 -13.35 4.78 2.56
N MET A 98 -12.95 6.01 2.24
CA MET A 98 -12.87 6.49 0.86
C MET A 98 -11.90 5.66 0.02
N ALA A 99 -10.72 5.37 0.56
CA ALA A 99 -9.69 4.57 -0.09
C ALA A 99 -10.10 3.11 -0.29
N GLY A 100 -10.76 2.50 0.69
CA GLY A 100 -11.28 1.13 0.59
C GLY A 100 -12.34 0.98 -0.49
N MET A 101 -13.26 1.95 -0.59
CA MET A 101 -14.28 1.99 -1.65
C MET A 101 -13.64 2.14 -3.04
N MET A 102 -12.74 3.12 -3.18
CA MET A 102 -12.05 3.38 -4.45
C MET A 102 -11.19 2.19 -4.88
N GLY A 103 -10.50 1.55 -3.92
CA GLY A 103 -9.67 0.37 -4.18
C GLY A 103 -10.50 -0.82 -4.67
N ALA A 104 -11.63 -1.10 -4.03
CA ALA A 104 -12.51 -2.20 -4.46
C ALA A 104 -13.07 -1.98 -5.88
N MET A 105 -13.45 -0.75 -6.21
CA MET A 105 -13.90 -0.38 -7.55
C MET A 105 -12.78 -0.54 -8.59
N LEU A 106 -11.56 -0.10 -8.28
CA LEU A 106 -10.41 -0.31 -9.16
C LEU A 106 -10.15 -1.79 -9.41
N GLY A 107 -10.18 -2.63 -8.35
CA GLY A 107 -9.94 -4.07 -8.47
C GLY A 107 -10.93 -4.80 -9.38
N GLU A 108 -12.19 -4.36 -9.41
CA GLU A 108 -13.24 -4.96 -10.25
C GLU A 108 -13.13 -4.53 -11.72
N MET A 109 -12.73 -3.28 -11.98
CA MET A 109 -12.57 -2.76 -13.35
C MET A 109 -11.34 -3.30 -14.10
N ILE A 110 -10.37 -3.91 -13.40
CA ILE A 110 -9.13 -4.40 -14.01
C ILE A 110 -9.34 -5.77 -14.68
N LYS A 111 -8.89 -5.87 -15.94
CA LYS A 111 -8.93 -7.11 -16.70
C LYS A 111 -8.01 -8.18 -16.08
N PRO A 112 -8.37 -9.47 -16.16
CA PRO A 112 -7.58 -10.57 -15.59
C PRO A 112 -6.13 -10.66 -16.05
N VAL A 113 -5.84 -10.17 -17.25
CA VAL A 113 -4.49 -10.16 -17.83
C VAL A 113 -3.54 -9.20 -17.08
N ASP A 114 -4.07 -8.19 -16.39
CA ASP A 114 -3.29 -7.12 -15.76
C ASP A 114 -3.42 -7.09 -14.22
N TRP A 115 -4.01 -8.10 -13.59
CA TRP A 115 -4.16 -8.18 -12.12
C TRP A 115 -2.83 -8.06 -11.39
N ASP A 116 -1.79 -8.79 -11.85
CA ASP A 116 -0.48 -8.76 -11.22
C ASP A 116 0.12 -7.35 -11.23
N LYS A 117 0.00 -6.66 -12.37
CA LYS A 117 0.53 -5.29 -12.53
C LYS A 117 -0.22 -4.32 -11.63
N ALA A 118 -1.53 -4.45 -11.52
CA ALA A 118 -2.34 -3.55 -10.71
C ALA A 118 -2.10 -3.70 -9.21
N ILE A 119 -2.01 -4.93 -8.70
CA ILE A 119 -1.69 -5.16 -7.28
C ILE A 119 -0.32 -4.56 -6.95
N MET A 120 0.62 -4.70 -7.88
CA MET A 120 1.98 -4.23 -7.73
C MET A 120 2.10 -2.70 -7.78
N THR A 121 1.35 -2.02 -8.65
CA THR A 121 1.31 -0.55 -8.68
C THR A 121 0.66 0.04 -7.43
N MET A 122 -0.39 -0.60 -6.90
CA MET A 122 -0.99 -0.17 -5.63
C MET A 122 -0.07 -0.40 -4.45
N PHE A 123 0.67 -1.51 -4.46
CA PHE A 123 1.69 -1.79 -3.46
C PHE A 123 2.82 -0.75 -3.48
N THR A 124 3.34 -0.39 -4.65
CA THR A 124 4.40 0.63 -4.76
C THR A 124 3.92 2.01 -4.33
N LEU A 125 2.67 2.37 -4.62
CA LEU A 125 2.05 3.59 -4.09
C LEU A 125 1.97 3.59 -2.57
N ALA A 126 1.46 2.52 -1.96
CA ALA A 126 1.38 2.39 -0.50
C ALA A 126 2.77 2.47 0.15
N LEU A 127 3.77 1.83 -0.46
CA LEU A 127 5.16 1.88 -0.01
C LEU A 127 5.73 3.30 -0.13
N SER A 128 5.46 4.01 -1.22
CA SER A 128 5.87 5.41 -1.42
C SER A 128 5.39 6.30 -0.29
N ILE A 129 4.12 6.17 0.06
CA ILE A 129 3.49 6.92 1.15
C ILE A 129 4.21 6.63 2.48
N CYS A 130 4.50 5.36 2.78
CA CYS A 130 5.25 5.00 3.99
C CYS A 130 6.66 5.62 4.02
N PHE A 131 7.35 5.66 2.88
CA PHE A 131 8.66 6.32 2.77
C PHE A 131 8.58 7.84 2.98
N PHE A 132 7.59 8.51 2.41
CA PHE A 132 7.39 9.94 2.63
C PHE A 132 7.10 10.27 4.10
N ILE A 133 6.24 9.47 4.75
CA ILE A 133 5.93 9.64 6.17
C ILE A 133 7.17 9.44 7.03
N THR A 134 7.93 8.36 6.80
CA THR A 134 9.15 8.11 7.57
C THR A 134 10.17 9.24 7.39
N TYR A 135 10.33 9.75 6.17
CA TYR A 135 11.17 10.93 5.91
C TYR A 135 10.75 12.15 6.75
N GLU A 136 9.47 12.51 6.71
CA GLU A 136 8.94 13.63 7.49
C GLU A 136 9.13 13.39 9.00
N VAL A 137 8.88 12.18 9.49
CA VAL A 137 9.12 11.84 10.90
C VAL A 137 10.61 12.02 11.28
N PHE A 138 11.54 11.66 10.39
CA PHE A 138 12.98 11.85 10.60
C PHE A 138 13.41 13.32 10.62
N THR A 139 12.76 14.22 9.87
CA THR A 139 13.10 15.66 9.92
C THR A 139 12.70 16.29 11.26
N HIS A 140 11.67 15.77 11.93
CA HIS A 140 11.23 16.23 13.25
C HIS A 140 12.05 15.67 14.44
N LEU A 141 12.90 14.67 14.23
CA LEU A 141 13.75 14.10 15.28
C LEU A 141 15.02 14.96 15.51
N LYS A 142 15.11 15.62 16.68
CA LYS A 142 16.23 16.52 17.08
C LYS A 142 17.56 15.80 17.35
N LYS A 143 17.56 14.51 17.70
CA LYS A 143 18.77 13.70 17.94
C LYS A 143 19.00 12.79 16.73
N GLN A 144 19.91 13.20 15.86
CA GLN A 144 20.27 12.48 14.63
C GLN A 144 21.48 11.56 14.89
N PRO A 145 21.36 10.23 14.78
CA PRO A 145 22.50 9.36 14.59
C PRO A 145 23.15 9.63 13.23
N LYS A 146 24.49 9.57 13.11
CA LYS A 146 25.22 9.89 11.86
C LYS A 146 24.74 9.08 10.62
N TRP A 147 24.24 7.87 10.83
CA TRP A 147 23.67 7.02 9.76
C TRP A 147 22.38 7.57 9.14
N ILE A 148 21.58 8.33 9.90
CA ILE A 148 20.32 8.92 9.43
C ILE A 148 20.56 10.23 8.67
N HIS A 149 21.68 10.92 8.90
CA HIS A 149 22.07 12.09 8.08
C HIS A 149 22.29 11.72 6.61
N LEU A 150 22.75 10.49 6.32
CA LEU A 150 22.85 10.01 4.93
C LEU A 150 21.46 9.79 4.31
N PHE A 151 20.49 9.35 5.11
CA PHE A 151 19.09 9.22 4.71
C PHE A 151 18.33 10.55 4.65
N GLN A 152 18.83 11.64 5.24
CA GLN A 152 18.18 12.96 5.13
C GLN A 152 18.30 13.59 3.75
N ASN A 153 19.22 13.11 2.90
CA ASN A 153 19.33 13.59 1.53
C ASN A 153 18.12 13.08 0.71
N PRO A 154 17.20 13.97 0.28
CA PRO A 154 15.99 13.55 -0.43
C PRO A 154 16.30 12.78 -1.73
N PHE A 155 17.46 13.05 -2.34
CA PHE A 155 17.97 12.32 -3.49
C PHE A 155 18.32 10.85 -3.17
N ILE A 156 18.86 10.54 -1.98
CA ILE A 156 19.27 9.18 -1.63
C ILE A 156 18.04 8.32 -1.32
N ILE A 157 17.04 8.86 -0.61
CA ILE A 157 15.74 8.18 -0.41
C ILE A 157 15.05 7.96 -1.75
N GLY A 158 15.01 8.99 -2.61
CA GLY A 158 14.42 8.87 -3.94
C GLY A 158 15.11 7.79 -4.78
N LEU A 159 16.44 7.72 -4.74
CA LEU A 159 17.23 6.72 -5.46
C LEU A 159 16.98 5.30 -4.92
N ILE A 160 16.92 5.12 -3.60
CA ILE A 160 16.56 3.84 -2.96
C ILE A 160 15.13 3.42 -3.32
N PHE A 161 14.18 4.36 -3.34
CA PHE A 161 12.80 4.10 -3.72
C PHE A 161 12.67 3.70 -5.21
N ILE A 162 13.40 4.38 -6.10
CA ILE A 162 13.45 4.05 -7.53
C ILE A 162 14.08 2.67 -7.74
N LEU A 163 15.18 2.37 -7.05
CA LEU A 163 15.82 1.04 -7.09
C LEU A 163 14.89 -0.06 -6.59
N LEU A 164 14.15 0.20 -5.51
CA LEU A 164 13.20 -0.77 -4.95
C LEU A 164 12.01 -0.98 -5.90
N CYS A 165 11.49 0.08 -6.53
CA CYS A 165 10.49 -0.02 -7.58
C CYS A 165 10.99 -0.80 -8.80
N LEU A 166 12.22 -0.56 -9.27
CA LEU A 166 12.83 -1.30 -10.38
C LEU A 166 13.09 -2.76 -10.03
N PHE A 167 13.53 -3.04 -8.79
CA PHE A 167 13.74 -4.39 -8.30
C PHE A 167 12.43 -5.17 -8.23
N LEU A 168 11.37 -4.55 -7.70
CA LEU A 168 10.04 -5.13 -7.71
C LEU A 168 9.60 -5.38 -9.16
N TYR A 169 9.71 -4.38 -10.05
CA TYR A 169 9.36 -4.49 -11.48
C TYR A 169 10.11 -5.62 -12.20
N SER A 170 11.38 -5.85 -11.84
CA SER A 170 12.20 -6.92 -12.42
C SER A 170 11.82 -8.32 -11.94
N GLN A 171 11.06 -8.48 -10.85
CA GLN A 171 10.63 -9.78 -10.32
C GLN A 171 9.39 -10.34 -11.05
N THR A 172 8.92 -9.71 -12.12
CA THR A 172 7.80 -10.24 -12.94
C THR A 172 8.28 -11.47 -13.72
N PRO A 173 7.87 -12.71 -13.37
CA PRO A 173 6.46 -13.04 -13.13
C PRO A 173 6.20 -13.89 -11.87
N PHE A 174 5.21 -13.49 -11.06
CA PHE A 174 4.70 -14.33 -9.95
C PHE A 174 3.58 -15.30 -10.37
N ILE A 175 3.06 -15.16 -11.60
CA ILE A 175 2.16 -16.11 -12.26
C ILE A 175 2.95 -16.93 -13.28
N LEU A 176 3.12 -18.22 -13.00
CA LEU A 176 3.33 -19.22 -14.03
C LEU A 176 2.12 -19.12 -14.99
N LYS A 177 2.36 -18.71 -16.24
CA LYS A 177 1.40 -18.93 -17.33
C LYS A 177 0.92 -20.37 -17.21
N PRO A 178 -0.39 -20.66 -17.07
CA PRO A 178 -0.85 -22.00 -17.41
C PRO A 178 -0.45 -22.22 -18.88
N PHE A 179 0.21 -23.34 -19.12
CA PHE A 179 0.73 -23.82 -20.40
C PHE A 179 -0.39 -24.16 -21.40
N SER A 180 -1.43 -23.32 -21.49
CA SER A 180 -2.66 -23.63 -22.25
C SER A 180 -3.10 -22.47 -23.13
N PHE A 181 -2.15 -21.80 -23.78
CA PHE A 181 -2.46 -20.92 -24.94
C PHE A 181 -1.66 -21.30 -26.20
N ALA A 182 -0.97 -22.46 -26.20
CA ALA A 182 -0.35 -23.00 -27.40
C ALA A 182 -1.27 -23.99 -28.17
N LEU A 183 -2.35 -24.48 -27.55
CA LEU A 183 -3.22 -25.48 -28.19
C LEU A 183 -4.35 -24.86 -29.03
N HIS A 184 -4.77 -23.61 -28.74
CA HIS A 184 -5.90 -22.99 -29.44
C HIS A 184 -5.51 -22.33 -30.78
N THR A 185 -4.22 -22.05 -31.01
CA THR A 185 -3.72 -21.53 -32.30
C THR A 185 -3.36 -22.63 -33.30
N LEU A 186 -3.26 -23.89 -32.86
CA LEU A 186 -3.03 -25.04 -33.74
C LEU A 186 -4.32 -25.63 -34.33
N TRP A 187 -5.48 -25.45 -33.69
CA TRP A 187 -6.75 -26.02 -34.19
C TRP A 187 -7.45 -25.16 -35.25
N THR A 188 -7.14 -23.87 -35.35
CA THR A 188 -7.73 -22.97 -36.37
C THR A 188 -6.95 -22.92 -37.69
N ASN A 189 -5.89 -23.71 -37.83
CA ASN A 189 -5.12 -23.81 -39.09
C ASN A 189 -5.35 -25.14 -39.84
N TYR A 190 -6.26 -26.00 -39.37
CA TYR A 190 -6.57 -27.31 -39.98
C TYR A 190 -8.08 -27.58 -40.18
N MET A 191 -8.91 -26.54 -40.24
CA MET A 191 -10.26 -26.58 -40.82
C MET A 191 -10.47 -25.33 -41.66
#